data_AF-A0A166CTA5-F1
#
_entry.id   AF-A0A166CTA5-F1
#
_cell.length_a   1.000
_cell.length_b   1.000
_cell.length_c   1.000
_cell.angle_alpha   90.00
_cell.angle_beta   90.00
_cell.angle_gamma   90.00
#
_symmetry.space_group_name_H-M   'P 1'
#
loop_
_entity.id
_entity.type
_entity.pdbx_description
1 polymer ?
#
loop_
_entity_poly.entity_id
_entity_poly.type
_entity_poly.pdbx_seq_one_letter_code
_entity_poly.pdbx_strand_id
1 'polypeptide(L)'
;MKSVIKLQDPDKSKSYLQLAEIKPSALLEGKTPRLIDEWQMAPVLWDAVRTSVDNLNEVGLYILTGSTSVQENEIMHSGTGRINRLTMLPMSLFESKESNGKISILDLFDSSDMDIDGIKSELSIEELIFASCRGGWPESLNKKNKKAQLFIVSNYIDNICESDASTVDGVKRAPQRVRTIIQSYARNISTLVSDETILKDARANFANMNKSTYYSYIDALTRLFVINNVPAWNPNIRSATAIRSSSKKEFVDPINCSSFIRFDTRIIII
;
A
#
# COMPACT_ATOMS: atom_id res chain seq x y z
N MET A 1 21.98 -8.30 3.27
CA MET A 1 22.02 -7.49 4.52
C MET A 1 23.22 -7.91 5.34
N LYS A 2 24.03 -6.98 5.87
CA LYS A 2 25.19 -7.34 6.74
C LYS A 2 24.85 -7.25 8.24
N SER A 3 23.81 -6.50 8.60
CA SER A 3 23.24 -6.48 9.95
C SER A 3 21.76 -6.07 9.92
N VAL A 4 20.97 -6.52 10.91
CA VAL A 4 19.51 -6.32 10.96
C VAL A 4 19.07 -6.04 12.40
N ILE A 5 18.18 -5.06 12.58
CA ILE A 5 17.38 -4.82 13.79
C ILE A 5 15.91 -5.01 13.42
N LYS A 6 15.17 -5.71 14.28
CA LYS A 6 13.71 -5.83 14.21
C LYS A 6 13.10 -5.19 15.45
N LEU A 7 12.45 -4.03 15.31
CA LEU A 7 11.90 -3.30 16.45
C LEU A 7 10.64 -3.97 17.02
N GLN A 8 9.94 -4.74 16.18
CA GLN A 8 8.76 -5.53 16.56
C GLN A 8 9.07 -6.88 17.21
N ASP A 9 10.35 -7.25 17.38
CA ASP A 9 10.74 -8.52 18.01
C ASP A 9 10.23 -8.56 19.48
N PRO A 10 9.27 -9.43 19.85
CA PRO A 10 8.64 -9.41 21.17
C PRO A 10 9.63 -9.51 22.33
N ASP A 11 10.75 -10.21 22.12
CA ASP A 11 11.75 -10.45 23.16
C ASP A 11 12.63 -9.22 23.42
N LYS A 12 12.77 -8.34 22.42
CA LYS A 12 13.72 -7.21 22.45
C LYS A 12 13.08 -5.84 22.28
N SER A 13 11.82 -5.80 21.84
CA SER A 13 11.11 -4.58 21.46
C SER A 13 11.19 -3.51 22.56
N LYS A 14 10.83 -3.87 23.80
CA LYS A 14 10.89 -2.93 24.94
C LYS A 14 12.28 -2.37 25.17
N SER A 15 13.32 -3.22 25.09
CA SER A 15 14.70 -2.79 25.28
C SER A 15 15.17 -1.89 24.14
N TYR A 16 14.78 -2.19 22.89
CA TYR A 16 15.12 -1.37 21.74
C TYR A 16 14.43 -0.01 21.78
N LEU A 17 13.15 0.06 22.15
CA LEU A 17 12.44 1.33 22.28
C LEU A 17 13.05 2.21 23.38
N GLN A 18 13.37 1.64 24.55
CA GLN A 18 14.08 2.36 25.60
C GLN A 18 15.46 2.84 25.16
N LEU A 19 16.21 2.00 24.44
CA LEU A 19 17.52 2.39 23.92
C LEU A 19 17.40 3.50 22.86
N ALA A 20 16.34 3.47 22.04
CA ALA A 20 16.07 4.51 21.06
C ALA A 20 15.78 5.87 21.73
N GLU A 21 15.12 5.88 22.89
CA GLU A 21 14.87 7.11 23.65
C GLU A 21 16.14 7.66 24.31
N ILE A 22 16.98 6.78 24.88
CA ILE A 22 18.17 7.18 25.66
C ILE A 22 19.35 7.51 24.73
N LYS A 23 19.65 6.63 23.78
CA LYS A 23 20.81 6.72 22.88
C LYS A 23 20.50 6.10 21.51
N PRO A 24 19.77 6.80 20.62
CA PRO A 24 19.40 6.31 19.30
C PRO A 24 20.60 5.81 18.46
N SER A 25 21.76 6.45 18.60
CA SER A 25 22.98 6.10 17.85
C SER A 25 23.49 4.69 18.13
N ALA A 26 23.24 4.15 19.34
CA ALA A 26 23.65 2.79 19.69
C ALA A 26 22.92 1.73 18.83
N LEU A 27 21.69 1.99 18.42
CA LEU A 27 20.94 1.10 17.52
C LEU A 27 21.51 1.12 16.08
N LEU A 28 22.19 2.20 15.70
CA LEU A 28 22.79 2.32 14.37
C LEU A 28 24.13 1.57 14.26
N GLU A 29 24.76 1.22 15.38
CA GLU A 29 26.06 0.53 15.42
C GLU A 29 25.97 -0.87 14.78
N GLY A 30 26.80 -1.11 13.75
CA GLY A 30 26.91 -2.41 13.09
C GLY A 30 27.45 -2.34 11.66
N LYS A 31 27.47 -3.47 10.97
CA LYS A 31 27.93 -3.55 9.57
C LYS A 31 26.90 -2.93 8.63
N THR A 32 27.36 -2.05 7.74
CA THR A 32 26.56 -1.41 6.68
C THR A 32 26.55 -2.25 5.39
N PRO A 33 25.43 -2.28 4.62
CA PRO A 33 24.13 -1.68 4.92
C PRO A 33 23.42 -2.41 6.08
N ARG A 34 22.79 -1.62 6.95
CA ARG A 34 22.03 -2.09 8.12
C ARG A 34 20.52 -1.92 7.89
N LEU A 35 19.76 -2.99 8.11
CA LEU A 35 18.30 -2.95 8.11
C LEU A 35 17.77 -2.53 9.47
N ILE A 36 16.87 -1.56 9.50
CA ILE A 36 16.05 -1.21 10.65
C ILE A 36 14.60 -1.49 10.24
N ASP A 37 14.06 -2.57 10.80
CA ASP A 37 12.72 -3.06 10.47
C ASP A 37 11.68 -2.54 11.46
N GLU A 38 10.54 -2.11 10.91
CA GLU A 38 9.46 -1.37 11.54
C GLU A 38 9.92 -0.08 12.24
N TRP A 39 10.72 0.74 11.55
CA TRP A 39 11.32 1.96 12.10
C TRP A 39 10.29 2.95 12.67
N GLN A 40 9.03 2.90 12.20
CA GLN A 40 7.93 3.73 12.71
C GLN A 40 7.63 3.53 14.19
N MET A 41 8.06 2.41 14.79
CA MET A 41 7.92 2.19 16.23
C MET A 41 8.82 3.13 17.05
N ALA A 42 9.90 3.65 16.46
CA ALA A 42 10.82 4.59 17.08
C ALA A 42 11.17 5.73 16.09
N PRO A 43 10.27 6.70 15.88
CA PRO A 43 10.45 7.80 14.92
C PRO A 43 11.77 8.58 15.12
N VAL A 44 12.25 8.67 16.37
CA VAL A 44 13.55 9.28 16.73
C VAL A 44 14.75 8.71 15.97
N LEU A 45 14.66 7.48 15.47
CA LEU A 45 15.70 6.86 14.64
C LEU A 45 15.88 7.56 13.30
N TRP A 46 14.85 8.25 12.79
CA TRP A 46 14.94 9.00 11.55
C TRP A 46 16.01 10.09 11.61
N ASP A 47 15.97 10.91 12.67
CA ASP A 47 16.93 12.00 12.87
C ASP A 47 18.32 11.47 13.23
N ALA A 48 18.38 10.35 13.95
CA ALA A 48 19.63 9.66 14.25
C ALA A 48 20.31 9.14 12.98
N VAL A 49 19.55 8.51 12.07
CA VAL A 49 20.02 8.03 10.78
C VAL A 49 20.52 9.18 9.94
N ARG A 50 19.75 10.28 9.85
CA ARG A 50 20.19 11.49 9.14
C ARG A 50 21.53 11.99 9.66
N THR A 51 21.66 12.14 10.98
CA THR A 51 22.91 12.62 11.62
C THR A 51 24.08 11.67 11.34
N SER A 52 23.84 10.35 11.39
CA SER A 52 24.87 9.38 11.07
C SER A 52 25.31 9.43 9.60
N VAL A 53 24.38 9.65 8.67
CA VAL A 53 24.70 9.80 7.23
C VAL A 53 25.53 11.06 7.01
N ASP A 54 25.18 12.17 7.66
CA ASP A 54 25.95 13.43 7.59
C ASP A 54 27.37 13.26 8.15
N ASN A 55 27.55 12.50 9.24
CA ASN A 55 28.85 12.26 9.86
C ASN A 55 29.76 11.30 9.06
N LEU A 56 29.20 10.25 8.48
CA LEU A 56 29.96 9.25 7.72
C LEU A 56 30.20 9.68 6.27
N ASN A 57 29.34 10.55 5.73
CA ASN A 57 29.40 11.06 4.37
C ASN A 57 29.46 9.96 3.30
N GLU A 58 28.73 8.86 3.53
CA GLU A 58 28.62 7.71 2.64
C GLU A 58 27.16 7.42 2.28
N VAL A 59 26.94 6.76 1.13
CA VAL A 59 25.62 6.34 0.65
C VAL A 59 25.35 4.86 0.94
N GLY A 60 24.07 4.49 1.10
CA GLY A 60 23.68 3.09 1.29
C GLY A 60 24.01 2.52 2.67
N LEU A 61 24.10 3.37 3.70
CA LEU A 61 24.41 2.96 5.07
C LEU A 61 23.26 2.21 5.76
N TYR A 62 22.03 2.66 5.51
CA TYR A 62 20.84 2.21 6.22
C TYR A 62 19.70 1.89 5.25
N ILE A 63 18.92 0.88 5.59
CA ILE A 63 17.65 0.54 4.95
C ILE A 63 16.59 0.58 6.04
N LEU A 64 15.57 1.41 5.87
CA LEU A 64 14.46 1.54 6.80
C LEU A 64 13.24 0.88 6.17
N THR A 65 12.65 -0.11 6.85
CA THR A 65 11.39 -0.74 6.43
C THR A 65 10.29 -0.42 7.42
N GLY A 66 9.08 -0.22 6.92
CA GLY A 66 7.91 0.06 7.75
C GLY A 66 6.63 -0.22 6.97
N SER A 67 5.67 -0.83 7.65
CA SER A 67 4.36 -1.18 7.11
C SER A 67 3.38 0.01 7.07
N THR A 68 3.64 1.07 7.84
CA THR A 68 2.78 2.25 7.91
C THR A 68 3.57 3.56 7.83
N SER A 69 2.89 4.64 7.44
CA SER A 69 3.47 5.98 7.43
C SER A 69 3.42 6.62 8.82
N VAL A 70 4.59 6.99 9.35
CA VAL A 70 4.75 7.80 10.57
C VAL A 70 4.11 9.18 10.39
N GLN A 71 3.54 9.74 11.46
CA GLN A 71 3.04 11.11 11.43
C GLN A 71 4.22 12.09 11.32
N GLU A 72 4.13 13.09 10.45
CA GLU A 72 5.24 14.04 10.21
C GLU A 72 5.62 14.85 11.47
N ASN A 73 4.70 15.00 12.42
CA ASN A 73 4.95 15.68 13.71
C ASN A 73 5.90 14.89 14.65
N GLU A 74 6.08 13.59 14.43
CA GLU A 74 7.00 12.75 15.21
C GLU A 74 8.43 12.78 14.65
N ILE A 75 8.63 13.45 13.52
CA ILE A 75 9.91 13.56 12.83
C ILE A 75 10.35 15.02 12.88
N MET A 76 11.52 15.32 13.45
CA MET A 76 12.00 16.71 13.54
C MET A 76 12.39 17.29 12.17
N HIS A 77 12.82 16.43 11.25
CA HIS A 77 13.32 16.86 9.95
C HIS A 77 12.88 15.95 8.81
N SER A 78 12.52 16.55 7.67
CA SER A 78 12.03 15.84 6.48
C SER A 78 12.98 14.78 5.88
N GLY A 79 14.24 14.72 6.31
CA GLY A 79 15.26 13.81 5.76
C GLY A 79 15.70 14.14 4.33
N THR A 80 15.29 15.30 3.80
CA THR A 80 15.52 15.72 2.42
C THR A 80 17.01 15.68 2.04
N GLY A 81 17.31 15.00 0.94
CA GLY A 81 18.67 14.83 0.41
C GLY A 81 19.51 13.74 1.08
N ARG A 82 19.02 13.07 2.12
CA ARG A 82 19.70 11.94 2.78
C ARG A 82 18.90 10.64 2.73
N ILE A 83 17.59 10.74 2.93
CA ILE A 83 16.70 9.59 3.01
C ILE A 83 15.74 9.64 1.82
N ASN A 84 15.78 8.60 0.99
CA ASN A 84 14.85 8.42 -0.11
C ASN A 84 13.80 7.37 0.27
N ARG A 85 12.54 7.65 -0.07
CA ARG A 85 11.42 6.72 0.16
C ARG A 85 11.20 5.90 -1.11
N LEU A 86 11.11 4.58 -0.94
CA LEU A 86 10.74 3.65 -2.01
C LEU A 86 9.46 2.93 -1.57
N THR A 87 8.40 3.09 -2.36
CA THR A 87 7.13 2.38 -2.13
C THR A 87 7.20 1.01 -2.79
N MET A 88 6.98 -0.05 -2.00
CA MET A 88 6.80 -1.40 -2.53
C MET A 88 5.31 -1.67 -2.69
N LEU A 89 4.90 -2.03 -3.90
CA LEU A 89 3.53 -2.41 -4.24
C LEU A 89 3.37 -3.94 -4.16
N PRO A 90 2.12 -4.45 -4.15
CA PRO A 90 1.87 -5.87 -4.30
C PRO A 90 2.52 -6.44 -5.56
N MET A 91 2.84 -7.73 -5.54
CA MET A 91 3.52 -8.42 -6.63
C MET A 91 2.65 -8.37 -7.90
N SER A 92 3.28 -8.00 -9.01
CA SER A 92 2.73 -8.15 -10.35
C SER A 92 2.54 -9.62 -10.72
N LEU A 93 1.72 -9.88 -11.75
CA LEU A 93 1.57 -11.24 -12.30
C LEU A 93 2.88 -11.83 -12.82
N PHE A 94 3.84 -10.98 -13.22
CA PHE A 94 5.16 -11.44 -13.64
C PHE A 94 6.01 -11.89 -12.44
N GLU A 95 6.00 -11.12 -11.36
CA GLU A 95 6.71 -11.48 -10.12
C GLU A 95 6.11 -12.73 -9.46
N SER A 96 4.79 -12.93 -9.56
CA SER A 96 4.12 -14.17 -9.11
C SER A 96 4.31 -15.36 -10.05
N LYS A 97 4.95 -15.17 -11.21
CA LYS A 97 5.16 -16.18 -12.27
C LYS A 97 3.86 -16.69 -12.91
N GLU A 98 2.79 -15.92 -12.84
CA GLU A 98 1.52 -16.18 -13.53
C GLU A 98 1.55 -15.60 -14.96
N SER A 99 2.28 -14.50 -15.18
CA SER A 99 2.55 -13.94 -16.51
C SER A 99 3.79 -14.57 -17.14
N ASN A 100 3.73 -14.83 -18.44
CA ASN A 100 4.86 -15.37 -19.21
C ASN A 100 5.91 -14.32 -19.62
N GLY A 101 5.65 -13.03 -19.37
CA GLY A 101 6.60 -11.93 -19.63
C GLY A 101 7.01 -11.75 -21.09
N LYS A 102 6.26 -12.31 -22.05
CA LYS A 102 6.60 -12.26 -23.48
C LYS A 102 6.48 -10.85 -24.08
N ILE A 103 5.69 -9.98 -23.45
CA ILE A 103 5.52 -8.57 -23.84
C ILE A 103 5.95 -7.70 -22.67
N SER A 104 6.89 -6.79 -22.95
CA SER A 104 7.38 -5.77 -22.01
C SER A 104 6.94 -4.39 -22.49
N ILE A 105 6.45 -3.56 -21.59
CA ILE A 105 6.05 -2.18 -21.92
C ILE A 105 7.26 -1.36 -22.38
N LEU A 106 8.44 -1.57 -21.78
CA LEU A 106 9.66 -0.86 -22.17
C LEU A 106 10.04 -1.21 -23.60
N ASP A 107 10.00 -2.51 -23.93
CA ASP A 107 10.37 -2.99 -25.25
C ASP A 107 9.41 -2.48 -26.33
N LEU A 108 8.12 -2.28 -26.01
CA LEU A 108 7.15 -1.64 -26.91
C LEU A 108 7.50 -0.20 -27.27
N PHE A 109 8.22 0.52 -26.39
CA PHE A 109 8.67 1.89 -26.67
C PHE A 109 10.06 1.92 -27.32
N ASP A 110 10.94 0.99 -26.96
CA ASP A 110 12.33 0.96 -27.44
C ASP A 110 12.49 0.24 -28.78
N SER A 111 11.54 -0.65 -29.14
CA SER A 111 11.60 -1.47 -30.36
C SER A 111 10.37 -1.24 -31.25
N SER A 112 10.51 -0.39 -32.26
CA SER A 112 9.44 -0.10 -33.24
C SER A 112 8.99 -1.32 -34.05
N ASP A 113 9.85 -2.33 -34.14
CA ASP A 113 9.68 -3.50 -35.01
C ASP A 113 9.28 -4.77 -34.22
N MET A 114 8.91 -4.61 -32.94
CA MET A 114 8.48 -5.74 -32.11
C MET A 114 7.16 -6.31 -32.65
N ASP A 115 7.22 -7.55 -33.16
CA ASP A 115 6.03 -8.30 -33.54
C ASP A 115 5.39 -8.95 -32.31
N ILE A 116 4.24 -8.40 -31.90
CA ILE A 116 3.44 -8.91 -30.78
C ILE A 116 2.23 -9.74 -31.24
N ASP A 117 2.03 -9.90 -32.55
CA ASP A 117 0.85 -10.59 -33.06
C ASP A 117 0.89 -12.07 -32.67
N GLY A 118 -0.28 -12.61 -32.33
CA GLY A 118 -0.42 -14.01 -31.91
C GLY A 118 0.20 -14.38 -30.54
N ILE A 119 0.86 -13.46 -29.83
CA ILE A 119 1.32 -13.71 -28.46
C ILE A 119 0.11 -13.82 -27.54
N LYS A 120 0.00 -14.97 -26.85
CA LYS A 120 -1.11 -15.26 -25.93
C LYS A 120 -0.61 -15.41 -24.50
N SER A 121 -1.49 -15.05 -23.57
CA SER A 121 -1.36 -15.44 -22.17
C SER A 121 -1.61 -16.94 -22.03
N GLU A 122 -0.93 -17.56 -21.07
CA GLU A 122 -1.20 -18.93 -20.65
C GLU A 122 -2.35 -19.00 -19.63
N LEU A 123 -2.72 -17.86 -19.05
CA LEU A 123 -3.83 -17.76 -18.10
C LEU A 123 -5.17 -17.73 -18.84
N SER A 124 -6.07 -18.60 -18.41
CA SER A 124 -7.50 -18.52 -18.73
C SER A 124 -8.15 -17.28 -18.10
N ILE A 125 -9.37 -16.94 -18.56
CA ILE A 125 -10.14 -15.84 -17.97
C ILE A 125 -10.44 -16.13 -16.50
N GLU A 126 -10.77 -17.38 -16.16
CA GLU A 126 -11.03 -17.84 -14.80
C GLU A 126 -9.80 -17.68 -13.90
N GLU A 127 -8.60 -17.92 -14.44
CA GLU A 127 -7.35 -17.72 -13.71
C GLU A 127 -7.00 -16.25 -13.54
N LEU A 128 -7.29 -15.39 -14.52
CA LEU A 128 -7.14 -13.94 -14.39
C LEU A 128 -8.07 -13.37 -13.31
N ILE A 129 -9.32 -13.82 -13.27
CA ILE A 129 -10.29 -13.47 -12.22
C ILE A 129 -9.76 -13.95 -10.87
N PHE A 130 -9.30 -15.20 -10.80
CA PHE A 130 -8.75 -15.75 -9.58
C PHE A 130 -7.55 -14.96 -9.07
N ALA A 131 -6.59 -14.62 -9.95
CA ALA A 131 -5.43 -13.82 -9.59
C ALA A 131 -5.84 -12.42 -9.11
N SER A 132 -6.85 -11.81 -9.74
CA SER A 132 -7.42 -10.53 -9.31
C SER A 132 -8.09 -10.61 -7.93
N CYS A 133 -8.73 -11.75 -7.62
CA CYS A 133 -9.32 -12.03 -6.32
C CYS A 133 -8.29 -12.39 -5.23
N ARG A 134 -7.16 -12.96 -5.64
CA ARG A 134 -6.05 -13.38 -4.77
C ARG A 134 -5.09 -12.22 -4.45
N GLY A 135 -5.01 -11.23 -5.33
CA GLY A 135 -4.15 -10.06 -5.24
C GLY A 135 -2.66 -10.35 -5.42
N GLY A 136 -1.79 -9.38 -5.22
CA GLY A 136 -0.33 -9.50 -5.30
C GLY A 136 0.35 -9.78 -3.95
N TRP A 137 -0.40 -10.10 -2.89
CA TRP A 137 0.14 -10.24 -1.54
C TRP A 137 1.05 -11.47 -1.43
N PRO A 138 2.31 -11.33 -0.97
CA PRO A 138 3.25 -12.46 -0.91
C PRO A 138 2.74 -13.64 -0.07
N GLU A 139 2.00 -13.37 1.01
CA GLU A 139 1.47 -14.45 1.86
C GLU A 139 0.38 -15.28 1.16
N SER A 140 -0.45 -14.64 0.33
CA SER A 140 -1.50 -15.36 -0.41
C SER A 140 -0.89 -16.29 -1.45
N LEU A 141 0.24 -15.92 -2.07
CA LEU A 141 0.97 -16.75 -3.02
C LEU A 141 1.57 -18.02 -2.40
N ASN A 142 1.98 -17.96 -1.14
CA ASN A 142 2.69 -19.06 -0.48
C ASN A 142 1.79 -20.25 -0.09
N LYS A 143 0.45 -20.12 -0.15
CA LYS A 143 -0.44 -21.22 0.20
C LYS A 143 -0.70 -22.13 -0.99
N LYS A 144 -0.77 -23.44 -0.73
CA LYS A 144 -0.99 -24.46 -1.78
C LYS A 144 -2.44 -24.57 -2.28
N ASN A 145 -3.42 -24.11 -1.50
CA ASN A 145 -4.84 -24.30 -1.80
C ASN A 145 -5.49 -22.96 -2.18
N LYS A 146 -6.11 -22.87 -3.37
CA LYS A 146 -6.83 -21.68 -3.85
C LYS A 146 -7.81 -21.10 -2.82
N LYS A 147 -8.54 -21.94 -2.08
CA LYS A 147 -9.45 -21.48 -1.00
C LYS A 147 -8.69 -20.80 0.14
N ALA A 148 -7.55 -21.36 0.54
CA ALA A 148 -6.72 -20.76 1.58
C ALA A 148 -6.07 -19.45 1.11
N GLN A 149 -5.69 -19.37 -0.16
CA GLN A 149 -5.19 -18.13 -0.77
C GLN A 149 -6.26 -17.02 -0.66
N LEU A 150 -7.51 -17.29 -1.06
CA LEU A 150 -8.63 -16.34 -0.95
C LEU A 150 -9.08 -16.05 0.49
N PHE A 151 -8.86 -16.98 1.43
CA PHE A 151 -9.24 -16.78 2.83
C PHE A 151 -8.33 -15.76 3.54
N ILE A 152 -7.02 -15.80 3.29
CA ILE A 152 -6.05 -14.84 3.85
C ILE A 152 -6.43 -13.41 3.50
N VAL A 153 -6.84 -13.24 2.25
CA VAL A 153 -7.29 -12.00 1.67
C VAL A 153 -8.50 -11.43 2.42
N SER A 154 -9.50 -12.29 2.66
CA SER A 154 -10.70 -11.90 3.40
C SER A 154 -10.34 -11.50 4.84
N ASN A 155 -9.46 -12.27 5.48
CA ASN A 155 -8.98 -11.97 6.83
C ASN A 155 -8.23 -10.63 6.89
N TYR A 156 -7.38 -10.34 5.91
CA TYR A 156 -6.64 -9.08 5.84
C TYR A 156 -7.56 -7.87 5.80
N ILE A 157 -8.61 -7.96 4.97
CA ILE A 157 -9.62 -6.92 4.85
C ILE A 157 -10.46 -6.75 6.11
N ASP A 158 -10.77 -7.87 6.77
CA ASP A 158 -11.43 -7.82 8.08
C ASP A 158 -10.53 -7.12 9.11
N ASN A 159 -9.22 -7.40 9.15
CA ASN A 159 -8.27 -6.71 10.05
C ASN A 159 -8.15 -5.22 9.73
N ILE A 160 -8.14 -4.82 8.46
CA ILE A 160 -8.18 -3.39 8.08
C ILE A 160 -9.40 -2.71 8.70
N CYS A 161 -10.57 -3.36 8.63
CA CYS A 161 -11.82 -2.81 9.14
C CYS A 161 -11.84 -2.77 10.67
N GLU A 162 -11.37 -3.83 11.33
CA GLU A 162 -11.48 -4.03 12.78
C GLU A 162 -10.40 -3.27 13.56
N SER A 163 -9.15 -3.24 13.09
CA SER A 163 -8.00 -2.67 13.80
C SER A 163 -7.26 -1.60 13.02
N ASP A 164 -6.77 -1.91 11.83
CA ASP A 164 -5.63 -1.16 11.26
C ASP A 164 -6.03 0.27 10.89
N ALA A 165 -7.25 0.46 10.37
CA ALA A 165 -7.80 1.78 10.08
C ALA A 165 -7.90 2.67 11.32
N SER A 166 -7.97 2.11 12.53
CA SER A 166 -7.95 2.90 13.78
C SER A 166 -6.53 3.09 14.32
N THR A 167 -5.64 2.10 14.11
CA THR A 167 -4.28 2.13 14.65
C THR A 167 -3.37 3.10 13.90
N VAL A 168 -3.56 3.30 12.58
CA VAL A 168 -2.68 4.12 11.72
C VAL A 168 -2.52 5.57 12.18
N ASP A 169 -3.54 6.14 12.82
CA ASP A 169 -3.55 7.52 13.32
C ASP A 169 -4.07 7.66 14.76
N GLY A 170 -4.38 6.54 15.42
CA GLY A 170 -4.91 6.50 16.78
C GLY A 170 -6.38 6.90 16.92
N VAL A 171 -7.09 7.18 15.82
CA VAL A 171 -8.50 7.57 15.87
C VAL A 171 -9.39 6.33 15.84
N LYS A 172 -10.21 6.14 16.87
CA LYS A 172 -11.15 5.01 16.94
C LYS A 172 -12.22 5.12 15.85
N ARG A 173 -12.22 4.19 14.89
CA ARG A 173 -13.21 4.09 13.81
C ARG A 173 -14.16 2.92 14.04
N ALA A 174 -15.39 3.04 13.55
CA ALA A 174 -16.35 1.94 13.61
C ALA A 174 -16.09 0.99 12.42
N PRO A 175 -15.84 -0.31 12.65
CA PRO A 175 -15.47 -1.25 11.59
C PRO A 175 -16.47 -1.30 10.43
N GLN A 176 -17.78 -1.26 10.75
CA GLN A 176 -18.84 -1.27 9.73
C GLN A 176 -18.83 -0.03 8.83
N ARG A 177 -18.38 1.12 9.32
CA ARG A 177 -18.23 2.34 8.51
C ARG A 177 -17.04 2.25 7.56
N VAL A 178 -15.92 1.72 8.05
CA VAL A 178 -14.74 1.43 7.21
C VAL A 178 -15.16 0.49 6.09
N ARG A 179 -15.84 -0.60 6.45
CA ARG A 179 -16.36 -1.60 5.50
C ARG A 179 -17.26 -0.99 4.42
N THR A 180 -18.21 -0.16 4.82
CA THR A 180 -19.17 0.47 3.89
C THR A 180 -18.47 1.44 2.93
N ILE A 181 -17.48 2.19 3.41
CA ILE A 181 -16.68 3.08 2.55
C ILE A 181 -15.90 2.26 1.53
N ILE A 182 -15.21 1.19 1.95
CA ILE A 182 -14.47 0.34 1.03
C ILE A 182 -15.42 -0.34 0.02
N GLN A 183 -16.60 -0.78 0.43
CA GLN A 183 -17.62 -1.35 -0.47
C GLN A 183 -18.11 -0.35 -1.53
N SER A 184 -18.46 0.88 -1.11
CA SER A 184 -18.87 1.93 -2.06
C SER A 184 -17.73 2.30 -3.01
N TYR A 185 -16.49 2.32 -2.49
CA TYR A 185 -15.30 2.57 -3.29
C TYR A 185 -15.05 1.45 -4.31
N ALA A 186 -15.16 0.19 -3.90
CA ALA A 186 -15.03 -0.98 -4.76
C ALA A 186 -16.05 -0.96 -5.91
N ARG A 187 -17.33 -0.69 -5.61
CA ARG A 187 -18.39 -0.55 -6.63
C ARG A 187 -18.04 0.48 -7.71
N ASN A 188 -17.27 1.50 -7.37
CA ASN A 188 -16.89 2.59 -8.25
C ASN A 188 -15.40 2.54 -8.67
N ILE A 189 -14.76 1.36 -8.59
CA ILE A 189 -13.37 1.20 -8.99
C ILE A 189 -13.15 1.60 -10.46
N SER A 190 -12.01 2.18 -10.74
CA SER A 190 -11.60 2.65 -12.05
C SER A 190 -12.53 3.70 -12.70
N THR A 191 -13.39 4.33 -11.90
CA THR A 191 -14.29 5.42 -12.35
C THR A 191 -13.85 6.80 -11.82
N LEU A 192 -14.43 7.87 -12.39
CA LEU A 192 -14.20 9.26 -11.99
C LEU A 192 -15.26 9.77 -10.99
N VAL A 193 -15.84 8.87 -10.19
CA VAL A 193 -16.90 9.24 -9.25
C VAL A 193 -16.42 10.27 -8.23
N SER A 194 -17.27 11.24 -7.88
CA SER A 194 -16.96 12.22 -6.85
C SER A 194 -17.00 11.60 -5.45
N ASP A 195 -16.25 12.20 -4.52
CA ASP A 195 -16.29 11.83 -3.10
C ASP A 195 -17.68 12.02 -2.49
N GLU A 196 -18.51 12.89 -3.05
CA GLU A 196 -19.88 13.10 -2.60
C GLU A 196 -20.78 11.89 -2.87
N THR A 197 -20.56 11.15 -3.96
CA THR A 197 -21.31 9.93 -4.26
C THR A 197 -20.97 8.83 -3.25
N ILE A 198 -19.68 8.65 -2.94
CA ILE A 198 -19.23 7.66 -1.95
C ILE A 198 -19.78 8.02 -0.56
N LEU A 199 -19.73 9.31 -0.21
CA LEU A 199 -20.34 9.81 1.02
C LEU A 199 -21.85 9.59 1.07
N LYS A 200 -22.57 9.73 -0.05
CA LYS A 200 -24.01 9.47 -0.14
C LYS A 200 -24.33 8.01 0.14
N ASP A 201 -23.57 7.09 -0.44
CA ASP A 201 -23.72 5.64 -0.19
C ASP A 201 -23.47 5.31 1.29
N ALA A 202 -22.44 5.89 1.89
CA ALA A 202 -22.14 5.71 3.31
C ALA A 202 -23.25 6.29 4.20
N ARG A 203 -23.83 7.43 3.83
CA ARG A 203 -24.95 8.06 4.55
C ARG A 203 -26.24 7.27 4.50
N ALA A 204 -26.46 6.48 3.44
CA ALA A 204 -27.62 5.59 3.35
C ALA A 204 -27.64 4.57 4.51
N ASN A 205 -26.47 4.17 5.02
CA ASN A 205 -26.33 3.28 6.17
C ASN A 205 -26.01 4.03 7.47
N PHE A 206 -25.37 5.21 7.39
CA PHE A 206 -24.90 6.00 8.52
C PHE A 206 -25.17 7.49 8.34
N ALA A 207 -26.39 7.93 8.65
CA ALA A 207 -26.86 9.30 8.41
C ALA A 207 -25.98 10.40 9.04
N ASN A 208 -25.26 10.10 10.12
CA ASN A 208 -24.38 11.02 10.83
C ASN A 208 -22.96 11.15 10.24
N MET A 209 -22.67 10.55 9.07
CA MET A 209 -21.38 10.72 8.41
C MET A 209 -21.26 12.10 7.76
N ASN A 210 -20.40 12.95 8.32
CA ASN A 210 -20.08 14.27 7.76
C ASN A 210 -18.84 14.20 6.85
N LYS A 211 -18.59 15.28 6.09
CA LYS A 211 -17.45 15.36 5.15
C LYS A 211 -16.10 15.20 5.85
N SER A 212 -15.92 15.81 7.02
CA SER A 212 -14.67 15.72 7.80
C SER A 212 -14.39 14.28 8.24
N THR A 213 -15.40 13.58 8.76
CA THR A 213 -15.31 12.16 9.11
C THR A 213 -15.00 11.32 7.88
N TYR A 214 -15.64 11.56 6.74
CA TYR A 214 -15.32 10.83 5.51
C TYR A 214 -13.85 11.00 5.10
N TYR A 215 -13.34 12.23 5.04
CA TYR A 215 -11.95 12.47 4.68
C TYR A 215 -10.98 11.87 5.69
N SER A 216 -11.31 11.86 6.98
CA SER A 216 -10.54 11.16 8.01
C SER A 216 -10.47 9.64 7.77
N TYR A 217 -11.50 9.01 7.21
CA TYR A 217 -11.45 7.58 6.85
C TYR A 217 -10.66 7.35 5.56
N ILE A 218 -10.82 8.21 4.55
CA ILE A 218 -10.07 8.12 3.30
C ILE A 218 -8.57 8.34 3.54
N ASP A 219 -8.20 9.29 4.40
CA ASP A 219 -6.80 9.52 4.79
C ASP A 219 -6.20 8.29 5.45
N ALA A 220 -6.89 7.70 6.43
CA ALA A 220 -6.45 6.47 7.08
C ALA A 220 -6.25 5.32 6.08
N LEU A 221 -7.21 5.11 5.16
CA LEU A 221 -7.10 4.06 4.12
C LEU A 221 -5.99 4.35 3.10
N THR A 222 -5.70 5.63 2.83
CA THR A 222 -4.59 6.02 1.95
C THR A 222 -3.25 5.79 2.63
N ARG A 223 -3.13 6.15 3.92
CA ARG A 223 -1.91 5.91 4.73
C ARG A 223 -1.61 4.43 4.96
N LEU A 224 -2.63 3.58 4.94
CA LEU A 224 -2.52 2.13 4.97
C LEU A 224 -2.24 1.50 3.59
N PHE A 225 -2.07 2.30 2.54
CA PHE A 225 -1.91 1.81 1.17
C PHE A 225 -3.06 0.88 0.72
N VAL A 226 -4.29 1.13 1.19
CA VAL A 226 -5.49 0.44 0.67
C VAL A 226 -5.97 1.15 -0.59
N ILE A 227 -6.06 2.48 -0.51
CA ILE A 227 -6.49 3.37 -1.61
C ILE A 227 -5.26 4.04 -2.23
N ASN A 228 -5.20 4.05 -3.56
CA ASN A 228 -4.20 4.80 -4.31
C ASN A 228 -4.80 5.30 -5.63
N ASN A 229 -5.46 6.46 -5.56
CA ASN A 229 -6.10 7.06 -6.73
C ASN A 229 -5.07 7.36 -7.83
N VAL A 230 -5.46 7.11 -9.08
CA VAL A 230 -4.64 7.50 -10.24
C VAL A 230 -4.96 8.95 -10.58
N PRO A 231 -3.97 9.87 -10.55
CA PRO A 231 -4.20 11.26 -10.92
C PRO A 231 -4.64 11.34 -12.39
N ALA A 232 -5.44 12.35 -12.70
CA ALA A 232 -5.85 12.58 -14.07
C ALA A 232 -4.62 12.85 -14.96
N TRP A 233 -4.55 12.12 -16.08
CA TRP A 233 -3.53 12.39 -17.08
C TRP A 233 -3.95 13.60 -17.91
N ASN A 234 -3.14 14.64 -17.90
CA ASN A 234 -3.34 15.81 -18.74
C ASN A 234 -2.00 16.25 -19.36
N PRO A 235 -1.83 16.13 -20.69
CA PRO A 235 -0.61 16.55 -21.36
C PRO A 235 -0.40 18.08 -21.34
N ASN A 236 -1.47 18.87 -21.13
CA ASN A 236 -1.40 20.33 -21.09
C ASN A 236 -1.17 20.85 -19.66
N ILE A 237 0.11 20.91 -19.28
CA ILE A 237 0.63 21.28 -17.94
C ILE A 237 0.10 22.64 -17.42
N ARG A 238 -0.22 23.59 -18.30
CA ARG A 238 -0.69 24.95 -17.92
C ARG A 238 -2.21 25.11 -17.91
N SER A 239 -2.98 24.06 -18.18
CA SER A 239 -4.44 24.17 -18.25
C SER A 239 -5.07 24.15 -16.86
N ALA A 240 -6.06 25.02 -16.60
CA ALA A 240 -6.87 24.95 -15.39
C ALA A 240 -7.58 23.59 -15.25
N THR A 241 -7.82 22.91 -16.38
CA THR A 241 -8.38 21.56 -16.46
C THR A 241 -7.46 20.51 -15.81
N ALA A 242 -6.13 20.66 -15.86
CA ALA A 242 -5.20 19.74 -15.20
C ALA A 242 -5.35 19.74 -13.67
N ILE A 243 -5.72 20.87 -13.09
CA ILE A 243 -5.97 21.01 -11.64
C ILE A 243 -7.39 20.55 -11.27
N ARG A 244 -8.36 20.74 -12.18
CA ARG A 244 -9.79 20.48 -11.94
C ARG A 244 -10.23 19.06 -12.28
N SER A 245 -9.41 18.31 -12.99
CA SER A 245 -9.70 16.92 -13.34
C SER A 245 -9.64 16.02 -12.10
N SER A 246 -10.71 15.28 -11.86
CA SER A 246 -10.78 14.34 -10.74
C SER A 246 -9.84 13.16 -10.95
N SER A 247 -9.23 12.70 -9.86
CA SER A 247 -8.48 11.45 -9.86
C SER A 247 -9.43 10.27 -10.01
N LYS A 248 -8.99 9.24 -10.75
CA LYS A 248 -9.71 7.98 -10.88
C LYS A 248 -9.60 7.20 -9.56
N LYS A 249 -10.73 6.68 -9.09
CA LYS A 249 -10.80 5.90 -7.85
C LYS A 249 -10.16 4.54 -8.07
N GLU A 250 -9.12 4.23 -7.30
CA GLU A 250 -8.34 3.00 -7.46
C GLU A 250 -7.85 2.49 -6.11
N PHE A 251 -7.75 1.16 -6.00
CA PHE A 251 -7.06 0.50 -4.91
C PHE A 251 -5.62 0.20 -5.29
N VAL A 252 -4.77 0.04 -4.28
CA VAL A 252 -3.38 -0.44 -4.50
C VAL A 252 -3.37 -1.85 -5.09
N ASP A 253 -4.33 -2.68 -4.70
CA ASP A 253 -4.46 -4.06 -5.16
C ASP A 253 -5.91 -4.36 -5.57
N PRO A 254 -6.15 -5.04 -6.71
CA PRO A 254 -7.49 -5.42 -7.17
C PRO A 254 -8.28 -6.25 -6.15
N ILE A 255 -7.59 -6.90 -5.21
CA ILE A 255 -8.17 -7.68 -4.13
C ILE A 255 -9.16 -6.91 -3.24
N ASN A 256 -8.90 -5.63 -3.04
CA ASN A 256 -9.72 -4.75 -2.22
C ASN A 256 -11.07 -4.47 -2.88
N CYS A 257 -11.18 -4.73 -4.19
CA CYS A 257 -12.44 -4.68 -4.91
C CYS A 257 -13.21 -6.00 -4.86
N SER A 258 -12.49 -7.09 -5.13
CA SER A 258 -13.08 -8.40 -5.41
C SER A 258 -13.77 -9.03 -4.20
N SER A 259 -13.14 -8.93 -3.04
CA SER A 259 -13.65 -9.35 -1.73
C SER A 259 -14.97 -8.68 -1.33
N PHE A 260 -15.15 -7.41 -1.68
CA PHE A 260 -16.29 -6.60 -1.23
C PHE A 260 -17.49 -6.64 -2.15
N ILE A 261 -17.26 -6.81 -3.45
CA ILE A 261 -18.33 -6.91 -4.44
C ILE A 261 -19.04 -8.28 -4.39
N ARG A 262 -18.60 -9.22 -3.54
CA ARG A 262 -19.05 -10.63 -3.60
C ARG A 262 -18.99 -11.12 -5.05
N PHE A 263 -17.82 -10.99 -5.68
CA PHE A 263 -17.58 -11.71 -6.93
C PHE A 263 -17.60 -13.20 -6.59
N ASP A 264 -18.76 -13.84 -6.74
CA ASP A 264 -18.78 -15.28 -6.93
C ASP A 264 -18.03 -15.52 -8.24
N THR A 265 -16.97 -16.32 -8.19
CA THR A 265 -16.19 -16.73 -9.36
C THR A 265 -17.07 -17.33 -10.47
N ARG A 266 -18.33 -17.69 -10.19
CA ARG A 266 -19.34 -18.14 -11.15
C ARG A 266 -20.06 -17.02 -11.91
N ILE A 267 -20.11 -15.80 -11.38
CA ILE A 267 -20.92 -14.70 -11.96
C ILE A 267 -20.23 -14.06 -13.18
N ILE A 268 -18.93 -14.29 -13.38
CA ILE A 268 -18.19 -13.71 -14.52
C ILE A 268 -18.24 -14.60 -15.78
N ILE A 269 -18.81 -15.81 -15.71
CA ILE A 269 -18.87 -16.76 -16.85
C ILE A 269 -20.18 -16.59 -17.67
N ILE A 270 -20.93 -15.49 -17.50
CA ILE A 270 -22.11 -15.19 -18.35
C ILE A 270 -22.08 -13.74 -18.81
#